data_AF-A0A059JKE5-F1
#
_entry.id   AF-A0A059JKE5-F1
#
_cell.length_a   1.000
_cell.length_b   1.000
_cell.length_c   1.000
_cell.angle_alpha   90.00
_cell.angle_beta   90.00
_cell.angle_gamma   90.00
#
_symmetry.space_group_name_H-M   'P 1'
#
loop_
_entity.id
_entity.type
_entity.pdbx_description
1 polymer ?
#
loop_
_entity_poly.entity_id
_entity_poly.type
_entity_poly.pdbx_seq_one_letter_code
_entity_poly.pdbx_strand_id
1 'polypeptide(L)'
;MSTASTHSTALSEAIKLESIRLSGPNCWSYNTRQPQICHVVGQQDTQKEVWEGAGLFNFAYKSVANTIPLCPSCHVEFDFAIDPGYIFFPTDLQFFINYELADRERRHLSAESGLLVKRQVPTAEDYKDHQIQNGSISPEDVGGLYSRVFLKDFLHDGMFPTIIHTLTTPKCWHGNPIASLRRAIAALGSARIYIISSETRSCLEQLRDLYFNDATEEQIQEKLQSRQQPTQAAKRPQNEATEQGAKKRKGKGVEDSQDIDRSGPSGLDSNLEKGNEFILGPAITANEAIQKYKSVFTTL
;
A
#
# COMPACT_ATOMS: atom_id res chain seq x y z
N MET A 1 -26.69 -14.49 -19.62
CA MET A 1 -25.52 -15.14 -18.99
C MET A 1 -24.43 -14.09 -18.87
N SER A 2 -24.14 -13.65 -17.65
CA SER A 2 -23.19 -12.56 -17.39
C SER A 2 -21.76 -13.11 -17.43
N THR A 3 -20.94 -12.63 -18.35
CA THR A 3 -19.52 -12.96 -18.44
C THR A 3 -18.78 -12.24 -17.31
N ALA A 4 -18.64 -12.90 -16.17
CA ALA A 4 -17.71 -12.46 -15.13
C ALA A 4 -16.29 -12.58 -15.70
N SER A 5 -15.68 -11.45 -16.04
CA SER A 5 -14.25 -11.35 -16.29
C SER A 5 -13.51 -11.80 -15.02
N THR A 6 -13.00 -13.03 -15.02
CA THR A 6 -12.07 -13.50 -13.98
C THR A 6 -10.80 -12.68 -14.07
N HIS A 7 -10.73 -11.61 -13.28
CA HIS A 7 -9.51 -10.85 -13.12
C HIS A 7 -8.41 -11.75 -12.54
N SER A 8 -7.42 -12.09 -13.38
CA SER A 8 -6.27 -12.90 -12.96
C SER A 8 -5.53 -12.22 -11.81
N THR A 9 -5.31 -12.96 -10.72
CA THR A 9 -4.55 -12.50 -9.55
C THR A 9 -3.04 -12.68 -9.73
N ALA A 10 -2.60 -13.32 -10.81
CA ALA A 10 -1.19 -13.58 -11.07
C ALA A 10 -0.45 -12.34 -11.60
N LEU A 11 0.82 -12.19 -11.19
CA LEU A 11 1.77 -11.28 -11.82
C LEU A 11 2.06 -11.74 -13.25
N SER A 12 2.18 -10.79 -14.18
CA SER A 12 2.61 -11.10 -15.55
C SER A 12 4.07 -11.55 -15.55
N GLU A 13 4.44 -12.38 -16.52
CA GLU A 13 5.83 -12.83 -16.68
C GLU A 13 6.79 -11.65 -16.91
N ALA A 14 6.34 -10.60 -17.58
CA ALA A 14 7.14 -9.38 -17.77
C ALA A 14 7.49 -8.71 -16.42
N ILE A 15 6.52 -8.62 -15.50
CA ILE A 15 6.76 -8.05 -14.16
C ILE A 15 7.72 -8.93 -13.37
N LYS A 16 7.56 -10.27 -13.44
CA LYS A 16 8.46 -11.21 -12.76
C LYS A 16 9.89 -11.08 -13.27
N LEU A 17 10.08 -11.01 -14.58
CA LEU A 17 11.39 -10.84 -15.21
C LEU A 17 12.04 -9.50 -14.83
N GLU A 18 11.27 -8.40 -14.80
CA GLU A 18 11.81 -7.11 -14.39
C GLU A 18 12.16 -7.07 -12.90
N SER A 19 11.35 -7.70 -12.04
CA SER A 19 11.66 -7.86 -10.62
C SER A 19 12.99 -8.60 -10.41
N ILE A 20 13.22 -9.69 -11.16
CA ILE A 20 14.49 -10.44 -11.13
C ILE A 20 15.65 -9.59 -11.65
N ARG A 21 15.44 -8.82 -12.73
CA ARG A 21 16.48 -7.91 -13.27
C ARG A 21 16.94 -6.88 -12.24
N LEU A 22 16.00 -6.33 -11.47
CA LEU A 22 16.26 -5.29 -10.48
C LEU A 22 16.83 -5.86 -9.17
N SER A 23 16.25 -6.95 -8.64
CA SER A 23 16.61 -7.50 -7.32
C SER A 23 17.61 -8.66 -7.36
N GLY A 24 17.93 -9.18 -8.55
CA GLY A 24 18.73 -10.37 -8.76
C GLY A 24 17.92 -11.68 -8.76
N PRO A 25 18.54 -12.81 -9.14
CA PRO A 25 17.87 -14.11 -9.31
C PRO A 25 17.70 -14.91 -8.00
N ASN A 26 18.04 -14.30 -6.86
CA ASN A 26 18.00 -14.95 -5.56
C ASN A 26 16.94 -14.31 -4.67
N CYS A 27 16.55 -15.01 -3.61
CA CYS A 27 15.76 -14.48 -2.52
C CYS A 27 16.38 -13.18 -2.01
N TRP A 28 15.60 -12.10 -2.04
CA TRP A 28 16.06 -10.80 -1.60
C TRP A 28 16.49 -10.82 -0.13
N SER A 29 15.77 -11.58 0.69
CA SER A 29 15.99 -11.71 2.13
C SER A 29 17.22 -12.56 2.49
N TYR A 30 17.25 -13.82 2.03
CA TYR A 30 18.22 -14.84 2.48
C TYR A 30 19.20 -15.31 1.38
N ASN A 31 19.13 -14.74 0.17
CA ASN A 31 20.01 -15.02 -0.98
C ASN A 31 20.00 -16.48 -1.50
N THR A 32 18.98 -17.26 -1.17
CA THR A 32 18.73 -18.58 -1.77
C THR A 32 18.30 -18.49 -3.22
N ARG A 33 18.65 -19.49 -4.03
CA ARG A 33 18.30 -19.54 -5.46
C ARG A 33 16.80 -19.79 -5.66
N GLN A 34 16.32 -19.47 -6.86
CA GLN A 34 14.95 -19.74 -7.33
C GLN A 34 13.84 -19.17 -6.42
N PRO A 35 13.82 -17.84 -6.22
CA PRO A 35 12.77 -17.18 -5.46
C PRO A 35 11.42 -17.21 -6.20
N GLN A 36 10.35 -17.09 -5.42
CA GLN A 36 9.03 -16.70 -5.89
C GLN A 36 8.95 -15.17 -5.92
N ILE A 37 8.38 -14.61 -7.00
CA ILE A 37 8.08 -13.18 -7.06
C ILE A 37 6.74 -12.94 -6.40
N CYS A 38 6.75 -12.27 -5.25
CA CYS A 38 5.56 -12.01 -4.45
C CYS A 38 5.18 -10.53 -4.45
N HIS A 39 3.92 -10.24 -4.11
CA HIS A 39 3.45 -8.88 -3.91
C HIS A 39 3.78 -8.43 -2.49
N VAL A 40 4.30 -7.21 -2.31
CA VAL A 40 4.57 -6.65 -0.97
C VAL A 40 3.27 -6.28 -0.27
N VAL A 41 2.41 -5.51 -0.95
CA VAL A 41 1.00 -5.35 -0.62
C VAL A 41 0.21 -6.42 -1.36
N GLY A 42 -0.28 -7.40 -0.59
CA GLY A 42 -1.02 -8.53 -1.13
C GLY A 42 -2.29 -8.11 -1.88
N GLN A 43 -2.66 -8.86 -2.91
CA GLN A 43 -3.87 -8.51 -3.67
C GLN A 43 -5.16 -8.58 -2.85
N GLN A 44 -5.18 -9.43 -1.82
CA GLN A 44 -6.28 -9.62 -0.89
C GLN A 44 -6.10 -8.83 0.41
N ASP A 45 -5.20 -7.83 0.45
CA ASP A 45 -5.10 -6.94 1.61
C ASP A 45 -6.44 -6.23 1.82
N THR A 46 -7.10 -6.52 2.94
CA THR A 46 -8.43 -6.01 3.27
C THR A 46 -8.43 -4.54 3.66
N GLN A 47 -7.25 -3.91 3.82
CA GLN A 47 -7.14 -2.50 4.16
C GLN A 47 -6.84 -1.59 2.96
N LYS A 48 -6.78 -2.11 1.73
CA LYS A 48 -6.45 -1.31 0.54
C LYS A 48 -7.26 -0.02 0.41
N GLU A 49 -8.58 -0.13 0.55
CA GLU A 49 -9.48 1.01 0.42
C GLU A 49 -9.21 2.11 1.46
N VAL A 50 -8.77 1.71 2.67
CA VAL A 50 -8.41 2.65 3.75
C VAL A 50 -7.13 3.41 3.39
N TRP A 51 -6.13 2.70 2.88
CA TRP A 51 -4.84 3.29 2.49
C TRP A 51 -4.94 4.15 1.22
N GLU A 52 -5.78 3.74 0.26
CA GLU A 52 -6.12 4.53 -0.93
C GLU A 52 -6.94 5.77 -0.57
N GLY A 53 -7.93 5.62 0.31
CA GLY A 53 -8.73 6.74 0.82
C GLY A 53 -7.89 7.76 1.59
N ALA A 54 -6.86 7.30 2.28
CA ALA A 54 -5.84 8.13 2.91
C ALA A 54 -4.82 8.71 1.92
N GLY A 55 -4.89 8.38 0.62
CA GLY A 55 -3.97 8.88 -0.41
C GLY A 55 -2.54 8.37 -0.29
N LEU A 56 -2.30 7.26 0.41
CA LEU A 56 -0.96 6.72 0.68
C LEU A 56 -0.44 5.82 -0.44
N PHE A 57 -1.32 5.04 -1.06
CA PHE A 57 -0.95 4.17 -2.18
C PHE A 57 -0.94 4.97 -3.50
N ASN A 58 0.27 5.25 -3.98
CA ASN A 58 0.55 5.99 -5.22
C ASN A 58 1.11 5.09 -6.35
N PHE A 59 0.94 3.77 -6.25
CA PHE A 59 1.47 2.79 -7.21
C PHE A 59 0.41 1.75 -7.60
N ALA A 60 0.54 1.17 -8.79
CA ALA A 60 -0.32 0.08 -9.21
C ALA A 60 0.07 -1.24 -8.50
N TYR A 61 -0.90 -1.95 -7.93
CA TYR A 61 -0.62 -3.21 -7.20
C TYR A 61 0.04 -4.29 -8.03
N LYS A 62 -0.21 -4.31 -9.35
CA LYS A 62 0.40 -5.22 -10.32
C LYS A 62 1.56 -4.55 -11.05
N SER A 63 2.32 -3.70 -10.37
CA SER A 63 3.55 -3.12 -10.91
C SER A 63 4.76 -3.81 -10.28
N VAL A 64 5.91 -3.64 -10.92
CA VAL A 64 7.22 -4.08 -10.40
C VAL A 64 7.52 -3.41 -9.05
N ALA A 65 7.06 -2.17 -8.83
CA ALA A 65 7.26 -1.44 -7.60
C ALA A 65 6.58 -2.06 -6.36
N ASN A 66 5.65 -2.99 -6.56
CA ASN A 66 5.01 -3.77 -5.48
C ASN A 66 5.53 -5.21 -5.43
N THR A 67 6.68 -5.52 -6.01
CA THR A 67 7.21 -6.89 -6.07
C THR A 67 8.52 -7.08 -5.34
N ILE A 68 8.72 -8.30 -4.83
CA ILE A 68 9.98 -8.70 -4.22
C ILE A 68 10.22 -10.21 -4.42
N PRO A 69 11.44 -10.64 -4.81
CA PRO A 69 11.77 -12.06 -4.88
C PRO A 69 12.03 -12.61 -3.47
N LEU A 70 11.28 -13.62 -3.05
CA LEU A 70 11.48 -14.33 -1.77
C LEU A 70 11.50 -15.85 -1.99
N CYS A 71 12.34 -16.58 -1.25
CA CYS A 71 12.23 -18.05 -1.25
C CYS A 71 10.93 -18.49 -0.56
N PRO A 72 10.47 -19.74 -0.77
CA PRO A 72 9.21 -20.22 -0.20
C PRO A 72 9.08 -19.99 1.32
N SER A 73 10.15 -20.24 2.08
CA SER A 73 10.14 -20.02 3.53
C SER A 73 9.98 -18.54 3.91
N CYS A 74 10.75 -17.64 3.30
CA CYS A 74 10.63 -16.20 3.56
C CYS A 74 9.26 -15.65 3.10
N HIS A 75 8.72 -16.15 1.99
CA HIS A 75 7.44 -15.72 1.46
C HIS A 75 6.29 -16.08 2.41
N VAL A 76 6.25 -17.33 2.90
CA VAL A 76 5.25 -17.76 3.88
C VAL A 76 5.30 -16.89 5.15
N GLU A 77 6.51 -16.65 5.67
CA GLU A 77 6.69 -15.88 6.90
C GLU A 77 6.45 -14.37 6.73
N PHE A 78 6.55 -13.87 5.50
CA PHE A 78 6.21 -12.50 5.13
C PHE A 78 4.69 -12.29 5.02
N ASP A 79 3.97 -13.29 4.52
CA ASP A 79 2.54 -13.20 4.25
C ASP A 79 1.65 -13.30 5.50
N PHE A 80 2.18 -13.83 6.62
CA PHE A 80 1.44 -13.86 7.89
C PHE A 80 1.06 -12.45 8.35
N ALA A 81 -0.24 -12.16 8.34
CA ALA A 81 -0.77 -10.82 8.61
C ALA A 81 -0.69 -10.41 10.08
N ILE A 82 -0.96 -11.35 11.01
CA ILE A 82 -1.04 -11.07 12.45
C ILE A 82 0.32 -11.21 13.13
N ASP A 83 1.07 -12.26 12.75
CA ASP A 83 2.35 -12.59 13.37
C ASP A 83 3.39 -12.93 12.29
N PRO A 84 3.85 -11.93 11.51
CA PRO A 84 4.87 -12.14 10.50
C PRO A 84 6.16 -12.66 11.13
N GLY A 85 6.81 -13.63 10.48
CA GLY A 85 8.16 -14.06 10.81
C GLY A 85 9.23 -13.22 10.15
N TYR A 86 8.89 -12.52 9.06
CA TYR A 86 9.81 -11.68 8.32
C TYR A 86 9.14 -10.37 7.90
N ILE A 87 9.82 -9.26 8.15
CA ILE A 87 9.45 -7.94 7.62
C ILE A 87 10.69 -7.21 7.12
N PHE A 88 10.45 -6.18 6.32
CA PHE A 88 11.46 -5.22 5.95
C PHE A 88 10.83 -3.84 5.83
N PHE A 89 11.63 -2.80 6.05
CA PHE A 89 11.19 -1.41 6.03
C PHE A 89 12.37 -0.48 5.75
N PRO A 90 12.14 0.78 5.32
CA PRO A 90 13.20 1.73 5.03
C PRO A 90 14.14 1.92 6.23
N THR A 91 15.45 1.99 5.99
CA THR A 91 16.42 2.23 7.07
C THR A 91 16.25 3.60 7.72
N ASP A 92 15.89 4.60 6.93
CA ASP A 92 15.68 5.98 7.41
C ASP A 92 14.18 6.26 7.49
N LEU A 93 13.57 5.92 8.63
CA LEU A 93 12.17 6.23 8.91
C LEU A 93 11.94 7.73 9.13
N GLN A 94 12.97 8.47 9.55
CA GLN A 94 12.87 9.90 9.84
C GLN A 94 12.61 10.72 8.58
N PHE A 95 13.17 10.31 7.45
CA PHE A 95 12.83 10.87 6.14
C PHE A 95 11.32 10.88 5.89
N PHE A 96 10.64 9.75 6.10
CA PHE A 96 9.20 9.63 5.87
C PHE A 96 8.38 10.46 6.86
N ILE A 97 8.82 10.53 8.12
CA ILE A 97 8.19 11.37 9.15
C ILE A 97 8.27 12.84 8.75
N ASN A 98 9.46 13.31 8.39
CA ASN A 98 9.70 14.69 8.00
C ASN A 98 8.91 15.05 6.73
N TYR A 99 8.84 14.13 5.77
CA TYR A 99 8.08 14.32 4.55
C TYR A 99 6.58 14.49 4.83
N GLU A 100 5.99 13.61 5.65
CA GLU A 100 4.56 13.71 6.00
C GLU A 100 4.25 14.98 6.82
N LEU A 101 5.14 15.39 7.72
CA LEU A 101 5.00 16.66 8.45
C LEU A 101 5.01 17.87 7.51
N ALA A 102 5.93 17.90 6.55
CA ALA A 102 6.00 18.96 5.54
C ALA A 102 4.77 18.96 4.63
N ASP A 103 4.28 17.77 4.22
CA ASP A 103 3.06 17.66 3.43
C ASP A 103 1.82 18.12 4.20
N ARG A 104 1.70 17.76 5.48
CA ARG A 104 0.62 18.25 6.36
C ARG A 104 0.58 19.77 6.43
N GLU A 105 1.72 20.41 6.66
CA GLU A 105 1.82 21.87 6.68
C GLU A 105 1.45 22.49 5.33
N ARG A 106 1.94 21.92 4.22
CA ARG A 106 1.59 22.35 2.86
C ARG A 106 0.07 22.27 2.61
N ARG A 107 -0.56 21.17 3.05
CA ARG A 107 -2.01 20.98 2.93
C ARG A 107 -2.79 21.96 3.80
N HIS A 108 -2.30 22.24 5.01
CA HIS A 108 -2.88 23.23 5.91
C HIS A 108 -2.86 24.65 5.31
N LEU A 109 -1.69 25.14 4.89
CA LEU A 109 -1.54 26.47 4.26
C LEU A 109 -2.38 26.62 2.98
N SER A 110 -2.49 25.54 2.19
CA SER A 110 -3.33 25.54 0.99
C SER A 110 -4.81 25.64 1.35
N ALA A 111 -5.25 24.94 2.41
CA ALA A 111 -6.62 24.97 2.89
C ALA A 111 -7.02 26.34 3.45
N GLU A 112 -6.12 27.02 4.17
CA GLU A 112 -6.31 28.42 4.61
C GLU A 112 -6.53 29.38 3.42
N SER A 113 -5.89 29.08 2.29
CA SER A 113 -6.05 29.81 1.03
C SER A 113 -7.28 29.35 0.21
N GLY A 114 -8.10 28.43 0.75
CA GLY A 114 -9.27 27.86 0.08
C GLY A 114 -8.99 26.81 -0.99
N LEU A 115 -7.73 26.36 -1.13
CA LEU A 115 -7.32 25.35 -2.11
C LEU A 115 -7.17 23.98 -1.44
N LEU A 116 -8.02 23.04 -1.86
CA LEU A 116 -7.90 21.65 -1.44
C LEU A 116 -6.86 20.93 -2.32
N VAL A 117 -5.72 20.63 -1.74
CA VAL A 117 -4.63 19.88 -2.40
C VAL A 117 -4.58 18.44 -1.90
N LYS A 118 -4.21 17.51 -2.79
CA LYS A 118 -4.06 16.09 -2.44
C LYS A 118 -2.79 15.85 -1.62
N ARG A 119 -2.82 14.82 -0.75
CA ARG A 119 -1.64 14.33 -0.01
C ARG A 119 -0.53 13.95 -0.99
N GLN A 120 0.70 14.34 -0.67
CA GLN A 120 1.90 13.90 -1.36
C GLN A 120 2.60 12.83 -0.53
N VAL A 121 3.20 11.87 -1.23
CA VAL A 121 3.80 10.69 -0.61
C VAL A 121 5.11 10.39 -1.32
N PRO A 122 6.19 10.06 -0.59
CA PRO A 122 7.48 9.77 -1.21
C PRO A 122 7.40 8.64 -2.23
N THR A 123 8.00 8.86 -3.39
CA THR A 123 8.25 7.82 -4.39
C THR A 123 9.49 6.99 -4.04
N ALA A 124 9.73 5.91 -4.79
CA ALA A 124 10.96 5.13 -4.64
C ALA A 124 12.18 5.97 -5.05
N GLU A 125 12.02 6.82 -6.06
CA GLU A 125 13.01 7.77 -6.55
C GLU A 125 13.33 8.84 -5.50
N ASP A 126 12.32 9.47 -4.89
CA ASP A 126 12.54 10.49 -3.84
C ASP A 126 13.38 9.94 -2.68
N TYR A 127 13.06 8.71 -2.24
CA TYR A 127 13.80 8.05 -1.16
C TYR A 127 15.23 7.69 -1.58
N LYS A 128 15.42 7.21 -2.82
CA LYS A 128 16.74 6.92 -3.37
C LYS A 128 17.59 8.20 -3.43
N ASP A 129 17.04 9.29 -3.95
CA ASP A 129 17.73 10.57 -4.13
C ASP A 129 18.17 11.16 -2.79
N HIS A 130 17.31 11.10 -1.76
CA HIS A 130 17.67 11.49 -0.40
C HIS A 130 18.87 10.69 0.13
N GLN A 131 18.90 9.38 -0.11
CA GLN A 131 20.00 8.54 0.36
C GLN A 131 21.29 8.73 -0.43
N ILE A 132 21.22 9.08 -1.71
CA ILE A 132 22.38 9.49 -2.51
C ILE A 132 22.95 10.80 -1.95
N GLN A 133 22.10 11.78 -1.69
CA GLN A 133 22.51 13.09 -1.15
C GLN A 133 23.19 12.94 0.22
N ASN A 134 22.72 12.02 1.05
CA ASN A 134 23.31 11.72 2.35
C ASN A 134 24.51 10.74 2.28
N GLY A 135 24.94 10.35 1.09
CA GLY A 135 26.09 9.44 0.89
C GLY A 135 25.87 8.02 1.40
N SER A 136 24.61 7.60 1.58
CA SER A 136 24.25 6.27 2.11
C SER A 136 24.23 5.18 1.03
N ILE A 137 23.95 5.55 -0.22
CA ILE A 137 23.92 4.63 -1.37
C ILE A 137 24.57 5.28 -2.60
N SER A 138 24.92 4.45 -3.58
CA SER A 138 25.44 4.88 -4.88
C SER A 138 24.29 5.26 -5.82
N PRO A 139 24.49 6.23 -6.74
CA PRO A 139 23.55 6.49 -7.84
C PRO A 139 23.20 5.25 -8.68
N GLU A 140 24.13 4.31 -8.76
CA GLU A 140 24.00 3.05 -9.52
C GLU A 140 23.15 2.00 -8.80
N ASP A 141 22.82 2.20 -7.52
CA ASP A 141 22.02 1.26 -6.76
C ASP A 141 20.57 1.22 -7.26
N VAL A 142 19.94 0.05 -7.14
CA VAL A 142 18.62 -0.21 -7.73
C VAL A 142 17.49 0.60 -7.09
N GLY A 143 17.67 1.08 -5.87
CA GLY A 143 16.66 1.79 -5.09
C GLY A 143 17.17 2.13 -3.69
N GLY A 144 16.26 2.57 -2.83
CA GLY A 144 16.59 2.90 -1.44
C GLY A 144 16.98 1.68 -0.61
N LEU A 145 17.55 1.95 0.57
CA LEU A 145 18.08 0.99 1.52
C LEU A 145 17.01 0.59 2.55
N TYR A 146 16.90 -0.71 2.81
CA TYR A 146 15.87 -1.29 3.68
C TYR A 146 16.49 -2.25 4.70
N SER A 147 16.05 -2.11 5.95
CA SER A 147 16.35 -3.03 7.05
C SER A 147 15.59 -4.33 6.86
N ARG A 148 16.28 -5.46 7.05
CA ARG A 148 15.71 -6.81 7.01
C ARG A 148 15.58 -7.33 8.44
N VAL A 149 14.38 -7.69 8.86
CA VAL A 149 14.11 -8.13 10.23
C VAL A 149 13.42 -9.48 10.23
N PHE A 150 14.07 -10.44 10.90
CA PHE A 150 13.53 -11.77 11.14
C PHE A 150 12.99 -11.79 12.58
N LEU A 151 11.67 -11.91 12.69
CA LEU A 151 10.94 -11.98 13.96
C LEU A 151 10.84 -13.41 14.49
N LYS A 152 11.10 -14.40 13.62
CA LYS A 152 11.10 -15.83 13.91
C LYS A 152 12.37 -16.47 13.37
N ASP A 153 12.87 -17.46 14.12
CA ASP A 153 13.93 -18.34 13.66
C ASP A 153 13.32 -19.47 12.82
N PHE A 154 12.99 -19.19 11.57
CA PHE A 154 12.41 -20.16 10.63
C PHE A 154 13.43 -20.63 9.56
N LEU A 155 14.66 -20.11 9.62
CA LEU A 155 15.73 -20.47 8.71
C LEU A 155 16.62 -21.53 9.38
N HIS A 156 16.95 -22.59 8.64
CA HIS A 156 17.91 -23.66 9.00
C HIS A 156 17.87 -24.13 10.46
N ASP A 157 16.69 -24.48 10.99
CA ASP A 157 16.50 -25.02 12.34
C ASP A 157 17.15 -24.20 13.48
N GLY A 158 17.27 -22.88 13.32
CA GLY A 158 17.84 -21.98 14.34
C GLY A 158 19.36 -22.01 14.46
N MET A 159 20.07 -22.65 13.51
CA MET A 159 21.54 -22.78 13.54
C MET A 159 22.24 -21.59 12.87
N PHE A 160 22.37 -20.44 13.55
CA PHE A 160 23.17 -19.32 13.00
C PHE A 160 23.93 -18.48 14.04
N PRO A 161 25.27 -18.55 14.03
CA PRO A 161 26.09 -17.45 14.55
C PRO A 161 26.70 -16.59 13.44
N THR A 162 27.10 -17.18 12.30
CA THR A 162 27.96 -16.51 11.30
C THR A 162 27.22 -15.81 10.16
N ILE A 163 26.00 -16.21 9.83
CA ILE A 163 25.22 -15.62 8.71
C ILE A 163 24.35 -14.45 9.18
N ILE A 164 24.10 -14.30 10.49
CA ILE A 164 23.25 -13.24 11.07
C ILE A 164 23.64 -11.86 10.56
N HIS A 165 24.93 -11.52 10.57
CA HIS A 165 25.39 -10.20 10.11
C HIS A 165 25.00 -9.94 8.65
N THR A 166 25.09 -10.95 7.77
CA THR A 166 24.68 -10.85 6.36
C THR A 166 23.16 -10.82 6.18
N LEU A 167 22.39 -11.25 7.17
CA LEU A 167 20.91 -11.19 7.15
C LEU A 167 20.37 -9.86 7.70
N THR A 168 21.09 -9.25 8.62
CA THR A 168 20.71 -7.98 9.25
C THR A 168 21.28 -6.77 8.51
N THR A 169 22.23 -6.95 7.59
CA THR A 169 22.71 -5.82 6.78
C THR A 169 21.55 -5.23 5.97
N PRO A 170 21.43 -3.90 5.88
CA PRO A 170 20.44 -3.32 4.99
C PRO A 170 20.70 -3.68 3.52
N LYS A 171 19.64 -3.74 2.72
CA LYS A 171 19.72 -4.09 1.30
C LYS A 171 18.87 -3.14 0.45
N CYS A 172 19.34 -2.85 -0.76
CA CYS A 172 18.61 -1.99 -1.68
C CYS A 172 17.38 -2.70 -2.24
N TRP A 173 16.25 -1.99 -2.32
CA TRP A 173 15.04 -2.46 -2.96
C TRP A 173 14.43 -1.35 -3.80
N HIS A 174 13.95 -1.72 -4.98
CA HIS A 174 13.48 -0.82 -6.03
C HIS A 174 12.01 -0.44 -5.89
N GLY A 175 11.29 -1.08 -4.96
CA GLY A 175 9.87 -0.89 -4.82
C GLY A 175 9.47 0.33 -4.03
N ASN A 176 8.16 0.57 -4.01
CA ASN A 176 7.59 1.73 -3.35
C ASN A 176 7.71 1.60 -1.83
N PRO A 177 8.32 2.58 -1.13
CA PRO A 177 8.55 2.48 0.31
C PRO A 177 7.27 2.27 1.12
N ILE A 178 6.15 2.85 0.71
CA ILE A 178 4.86 2.73 1.41
C ILE A 178 4.36 1.29 1.44
N ALA A 179 4.65 0.50 0.41
CA ALA A 179 4.30 -0.91 0.39
C ALA A 179 4.99 -1.67 1.55
N SER A 180 6.26 -1.39 1.80
CA SER A 180 7.00 -1.97 2.92
C SER A 180 6.55 -1.40 4.28
N LEU A 181 6.26 -0.09 4.35
CA LEU A 181 5.79 0.57 5.57
C LEU A 181 4.42 0.06 6.00
N ARG A 182 3.51 -0.20 5.06
CA ARG A 182 2.23 -0.89 5.30
C ARG A 182 2.41 -2.20 6.06
N ARG A 183 3.41 -2.99 5.67
CA ARG A 183 3.72 -4.28 6.31
C ARG A 183 4.33 -4.07 7.70
N ALA A 184 5.28 -3.16 7.82
CA ALA A 184 5.94 -2.88 9.10
C ALA A 184 4.98 -2.29 10.15
N ILE A 185 4.07 -1.40 9.73
CA ILE A 185 3.01 -0.86 10.59
C ILE A 185 2.04 -1.96 11.03
N ALA A 186 1.66 -2.89 10.15
CA ALA A 186 0.86 -4.05 10.56
C ALA A 186 1.57 -4.91 11.61
N ALA A 187 2.89 -5.09 11.47
CA ALA A 187 3.68 -5.90 12.40
C ALA A 187 3.72 -5.32 13.83
N LEU A 188 3.42 -4.03 14.03
CA LEU A 188 3.27 -3.44 15.37
C LEU A 188 2.23 -4.18 16.24
N GLY A 189 1.25 -4.84 15.61
CA GLY A 189 0.27 -5.66 16.32
C GLY A 189 0.78 -7.04 16.76
N SER A 190 1.93 -7.49 16.27
CA SER A 190 2.53 -8.76 16.69
C SER A 190 3.22 -8.62 18.04
N ALA A 191 3.05 -9.63 18.90
CA ALA A 191 3.79 -9.72 20.15
C ALA A 191 5.31 -9.83 19.95
N ARG A 192 5.80 -10.24 18.77
CA ARG A 192 7.24 -10.36 18.47
C ARG A 192 7.90 -9.05 18.06
N ILE A 193 7.15 -7.96 18.00
CA ILE A 193 7.68 -6.64 17.62
C ILE A 193 8.80 -6.16 18.56
N TYR A 194 8.91 -6.72 19.79
CA TYR A 194 9.99 -6.41 20.73
C TYR A 194 11.40 -6.69 20.19
N ILE A 195 11.54 -7.51 19.13
CA ILE A 195 12.83 -7.77 18.45
C ILE A 195 13.38 -6.51 17.79
N ILE A 196 12.50 -5.58 17.40
CA ILE A 196 12.87 -4.28 16.83
C ILE A 196 13.20 -3.30 17.95
N SER A 197 14.18 -2.42 17.70
CA SER A 197 14.58 -1.38 18.65
C SER A 197 13.38 -0.51 19.08
N SER A 198 13.43 0.02 20.30
CA SER A 198 12.37 0.91 20.79
C SER A 198 12.22 2.18 19.94
N GLU A 199 13.33 2.70 19.41
CA GLU A 199 13.35 3.86 18.53
C GLU A 199 12.61 3.60 17.22
N THR A 200 12.95 2.50 16.52
CA THR A 200 12.28 2.13 15.27
C THR A 200 10.79 1.86 15.50
N ARG A 201 10.42 1.21 16.61
CA ARG A 201 8.99 1.03 16.98
C ARG A 201 8.28 2.37 17.14
N SER A 202 8.87 3.31 17.87
CA SER A 202 8.32 4.65 18.07
C SER A 202 8.17 5.40 16.75
N CYS A 203 9.13 5.31 15.83
CA CYS A 203 9.04 5.93 14.50
C CYS A 203 7.90 5.33 13.67
N LEU A 204 7.71 4.01 13.69
CA LEU A 204 6.62 3.33 12.97
C LEU A 204 5.25 3.69 13.57
N GLU A 205 5.14 3.80 14.89
CA GLU A 205 3.93 4.27 15.57
C GLU A 205 3.60 5.72 15.18
N GLN A 206 4.62 6.60 15.22
CA GLN A 206 4.48 7.98 14.80
C GLN A 206 4.03 8.08 13.34
N LEU A 207 4.62 7.30 12.43
CA LEU A 207 4.20 7.27 11.02
C LEU A 207 2.76 6.81 10.86
N ARG A 208 2.34 5.76 11.58
CA ARG A 208 0.95 5.29 11.56
C ARG A 208 0.01 6.42 11.97
N ASP A 209 0.31 7.11 13.07
CA ASP A 209 -0.52 8.19 13.58
C ASP A 209 -0.49 9.41 12.64
N LEU A 210 0.66 9.71 12.00
CA LEU A 210 0.73 10.75 10.97
C LEU A 210 -0.06 10.39 9.70
N TYR A 211 -0.21 9.12 9.38
CA TYR A 211 -0.97 8.69 8.21
C TYR A 211 -2.49 8.67 8.43
N PHE A 212 -2.92 8.31 9.65
CA PHE A 212 -4.31 8.01 10.00
C PHE A 212 -4.81 8.75 11.25
N ASN A 213 -4.31 9.95 11.52
CA ASN A 213 -4.81 10.79 12.61
C ASN A 213 -4.66 12.27 12.22
N ASP A 214 -5.00 12.59 10.97
CA ASP A 214 -5.01 13.96 10.46
C ASP A 214 -6.42 14.55 10.64
N ALA A 215 -6.56 15.86 10.85
CA ALA A 215 -7.82 16.53 11.17
C ALA A 215 -8.94 16.33 10.11
N THR A 216 -8.59 15.87 8.91
CA THR A 216 -9.56 15.40 7.90
C THR A 216 -10.36 14.17 8.36
N GLU A 217 -9.88 13.44 9.36
CA GLU A 217 -10.56 12.32 10.01
C GLU A 217 -11.60 12.73 11.03
N GLU A 218 -11.69 13.99 11.48
CA GLU A 218 -12.85 14.43 12.27
C GLU A 218 -14.14 14.10 11.51
N GLN A 219 -14.13 14.26 10.18
CA GLN A 219 -15.27 13.92 9.31
C GLN A 219 -15.47 12.40 9.10
N ILE A 220 -14.41 11.59 9.17
CA ILE A 220 -14.50 10.11 9.01
C ILE A 220 -14.91 9.48 10.33
N GLN A 221 -14.33 9.94 11.44
CA GLN A 221 -14.66 9.58 12.80
C GLN A 221 -16.10 9.99 13.13
N GLU A 222 -16.57 11.17 12.73
CA GLU A 222 -17.99 11.56 12.81
C GLU A 222 -18.89 10.62 12.00
N LYS A 223 -18.49 10.21 10.78
CA LYS A 223 -19.25 9.26 9.95
C LYS A 223 -19.29 7.85 10.53
N LEU A 224 -18.23 7.40 11.19
CA LEU A 224 -18.16 6.09 11.84
C LEU A 224 -18.91 6.10 13.19
N GLN A 225 -18.76 7.16 13.98
CA GLN A 225 -19.47 7.34 15.25
C GLN A 225 -20.97 7.55 15.04
N SER A 226 -21.40 8.28 14.00
CA SER A 226 -22.83 8.40 13.64
C SER A 226 -23.44 7.08 13.16
N ARG A 227 -22.64 6.19 12.54
CA ARG A 227 -23.05 4.80 12.23
C ARG A 227 -23.13 3.89 13.46
N GLN A 228 -22.35 4.18 14.48
CA GLN A 228 -22.33 3.42 15.74
C GLN A 228 -23.33 3.96 16.77
N GLN A 229 -23.98 5.10 16.54
CA GLN A 229 -25.09 5.52 17.39
C GLN A 229 -26.22 4.48 17.26
N PRO A 230 -26.58 3.79 18.36
CA PRO A 230 -27.79 3.00 18.35
C PRO A 230 -28.91 3.99 18.10
N THR A 231 -29.63 3.84 16.99
CA THR A 231 -30.93 4.48 16.79
C THR A 231 -31.71 4.21 18.06
N GLN A 232 -31.88 5.23 18.90
CA GLN A 232 -32.76 5.15 20.05
C GLN A 232 -34.12 4.83 19.44
N ALA A 233 -34.51 3.56 19.56
CA ALA A 233 -35.81 3.11 19.14
C ALA A 233 -36.81 4.00 19.86
N ALA A 234 -37.43 4.90 19.11
CA ALA A 234 -38.50 5.75 19.60
C ALA A 234 -39.50 4.81 20.30
N LYS A 235 -39.62 4.97 21.61
CA LYS A 235 -40.62 4.26 22.41
C LYS A 235 -41.98 4.50 21.74
N ARG A 236 -42.51 3.46 21.08
CA ARG A 236 -43.91 3.42 20.67
C ARG A 236 -44.75 3.68 21.92
N PRO A 237 -45.67 4.67 21.92
CA PRO A 237 -46.74 4.67 22.89
C PRO A 237 -47.58 3.42 22.62
N GLN A 238 -47.71 2.55 23.62
CA GLN A 238 -48.77 1.54 23.63
C GLN A 238 -50.09 2.31 23.67
N ASN A 239 -50.82 2.29 22.56
CA ASN A 239 -52.25 2.61 22.59
C ASN A 239 -53.04 1.35 22.34
N GLU A 240 -53.95 1.13 23.27
CA GLU A 240 -54.88 0.03 23.39
C GLU A 240 -55.72 -0.16 22.13
N ALA A 241 -56.09 -1.42 21.92
CA ALA A 241 -57.00 -1.83 20.88
C ALA A 241 -58.35 -1.11 21.01
N THR A 242 -58.80 -0.51 19.92
CA THR A 242 -60.24 -0.49 19.64
C THR A 242 -60.46 -0.71 18.15
N GLU A 243 -61.27 -1.72 17.92
CA GLU A 243 -61.67 -2.28 16.65
C GLU A 243 -62.74 -1.40 15.97
N GLN A 244 -62.87 -1.62 14.66
CA GLN A 244 -64.02 -1.31 13.79
C GLN A 244 -64.07 0.05 13.06
N GLY A 245 -64.13 -0.05 11.72
CA GLY A 245 -65.18 0.66 10.98
C GLY A 245 -64.78 1.46 9.74
N ALA A 246 -64.72 0.78 8.59
CA ALA A 246 -65.37 1.18 7.33
C ALA A 246 -64.86 2.35 6.44
N LYS A 247 -64.62 1.97 5.18
CA LYS A 247 -64.99 2.62 3.88
C LYS A 247 -64.02 3.61 3.18
N LYS A 248 -63.50 3.10 2.04
CA LYS A 248 -63.51 3.64 0.66
C LYS A 248 -63.06 5.11 0.41
N ARG A 249 -62.05 5.29 -0.47
CA ARG A 249 -62.21 5.78 -1.87
C ARG A 249 -60.89 5.87 -2.66
N LYS A 250 -61.08 6.01 -3.97
CA LYS A 250 -60.24 5.74 -5.15
C LYS A 250 -59.64 7.05 -5.72
N GLY A 251 -58.57 6.96 -6.51
CA GLY A 251 -58.08 7.98 -7.48
C GLY A 251 -56.58 8.23 -7.33
N LYS A 252 -55.67 7.80 -8.21
CA LYS A 252 -55.44 8.05 -9.66
C LYS A 252 -55.04 9.51 -9.94
N GLY A 253 -53.78 9.73 -10.33
CA GLY A 253 -53.25 10.97 -10.88
C GLY A 253 -51.82 10.77 -11.39
N VAL A 254 -51.66 10.85 -12.70
CA VAL A 254 -50.40 10.89 -13.48
C VAL A 254 -50.27 12.32 -13.97
N GLU A 255 -49.06 12.88 -13.96
CA GLU A 255 -48.53 14.02 -14.75
C GLU A 255 -47.17 14.35 -14.11
N ASP A 256 -46.00 14.10 -14.72
CA ASP A 256 -45.42 14.53 -15.99
C ASP A 256 -45.12 16.05 -16.06
N SER A 257 -43.85 16.37 -16.36
CA SER A 257 -43.22 17.66 -16.75
C SER A 257 -41.84 17.79 -16.07
N GLN A 258 -40.74 17.46 -16.75
CA GLN A 258 -40.00 18.26 -17.76
C GLN A 258 -38.96 19.23 -17.15
N ASP A 259 -37.71 18.95 -17.52
CA ASP A 259 -36.62 19.83 -17.93
C ASP A 259 -36.19 21.02 -17.04
N ILE A 260 -34.87 21.11 -16.76
CA ILE A 260 -33.95 22.06 -17.41
C ILE A 260 -32.54 21.99 -16.77
N ASP A 261 -31.59 21.71 -17.66
CA ASP A 261 -30.21 22.17 -17.81
C ASP A 261 -29.14 22.19 -16.70
N ARG A 262 -28.04 21.52 -17.10
CA ARG A 262 -26.65 22.01 -17.22
C ARG A 262 -26.07 22.78 -16.03
N SER A 263 -25.06 22.18 -15.41
CA SER A 263 -23.63 22.50 -15.63
C SER A 263 -22.83 22.12 -14.37
N GLY A 264 -21.98 21.10 -14.49
CA GLY A 264 -21.02 20.69 -13.46
C GLY A 264 -19.70 20.34 -14.15
N PRO A 265 -18.56 20.90 -13.70
CA PRO A 265 -17.38 21.06 -14.53
C PRO A 265 -16.65 19.74 -14.75
N SER A 266 -16.30 19.52 -16.01
CA SER A 266 -15.20 18.69 -16.46
C SER A 266 -13.95 18.95 -15.61
N GLY A 267 -13.42 17.90 -15.02
CA GLY A 267 -12.18 17.91 -14.24
C GLY A 267 -11.76 16.52 -13.80
N LEU A 268 -12.00 15.51 -14.65
CA LEU A 268 -11.45 14.17 -14.50
C LEU A 268 -10.05 14.15 -15.12
N ASP A 269 -9.09 14.83 -14.49
CA ASP A 269 -7.68 14.65 -14.83
C ASP A 269 -7.09 13.50 -14.02
N SER A 270 -7.20 12.33 -14.64
CA SER A 270 -6.13 11.33 -14.84
C SER A 270 -4.89 11.45 -13.95
N ASN A 271 -4.90 10.78 -12.80
CA ASN A 271 -3.67 10.24 -12.20
C ASN A 271 -3.79 8.76 -11.81
N LEU A 272 -4.96 8.14 -12.01
CA LEU A 272 -5.17 6.70 -11.88
C LEU A 272 -4.95 5.93 -13.21
N GLU A 273 -4.67 6.62 -14.31
CA GLU A 273 -4.50 6.02 -15.65
C GLU A 273 -3.08 5.54 -15.96
N LYS A 274 -2.12 5.57 -15.02
CA LYS A 274 -0.84 4.85 -15.16
C LYS A 274 -0.99 3.34 -14.88
N GLY A 275 -2.09 2.75 -15.33
CA GLY A 275 -2.42 1.33 -15.13
C GLY A 275 -1.58 0.36 -15.96
N ASN A 276 -0.85 0.85 -16.98
CA ASN A 276 0.05 0.05 -17.80
C ASN A 276 1.37 0.81 -17.99
N GLU A 277 2.20 0.81 -16.96
CA GLU A 277 3.61 1.15 -17.15
C GLU A 277 4.23 0.06 -18.03
N PHE A 278 4.41 0.36 -19.32
CA PHE A 278 5.05 -0.56 -20.26
C PHE A 278 6.51 -0.77 -19.84
N ILE A 279 6.81 -1.95 -19.28
CA ILE A 279 8.18 -2.36 -18.93
C ILE A 279 9.13 -2.25 -20.13
N LEU A 280 8.59 -2.52 -21.31
CA LEU A 280 9.18 -2.31 -22.62
C LEU A 280 8.24 -1.38 -23.40
N GLY A 281 8.53 -0.08 -23.36
CA GLY A 281 7.74 0.93 -24.06
C GLY A 281 7.80 0.78 -25.59
N PRO A 282 6.89 1.43 -26.33
CA PRO A 282 6.84 1.32 -27.80
C PRO A 282 8.11 1.81 -28.52
N ALA A 283 8.97 2.55 -27.81
CA ALA A 283 10.22 3.08 -28.33
C ALA A 283 11.42 2.12 -28.20
N ILE A 284 11.31 1.01 -27.46
CA ILE A 284 12.44 0.11 -27.25
C ILE A 284 12.59 -0.88 -28.42
N THR A 285 13.80 -0.99 -28.94
CA THR A 285 14.13 -1.96 -29.99
C THR A 285 14.31 -3.36 -29.40
N ALA A 286 14.18 -4.39 -30.26
CA ALA A 286 14.43 -5.78 -29.85
C ALA A 286 15.85 -5.98 -29.31
N ASN A 287 16.86 -5.31 -29.88
CA ASN A 287 18.24 -5.39 -29.41
C ASN A 287 18.40 -4.76 -28.02
N GLU A 288 17.80 -3.61 -27.77
CA GLU A 288 17.83 -2.97 -26.45
C GLU A 288 17.13 -3.83 -25.39
N ALA A 289 16.00 -4.45 -25.74
CA ALA A 289 15.31 -5.39 -24.85
C ALA A 289 16.19 -6.61 -24.53
N ILE A 290 16.86 -7.20 -25.54
CA ILE A 290 17.79 -8.32 -25.35
C ILE A 290 18.96 -7.91 -24.45
N GLN A 291 19.58 -6.74 -24.67
CA GLN A 291 20.67 -6.27 -23.83
C GLN A 291 20.20 -6.01 -22.38
N LYS A 292 19.02 -5.42 -22.20
CA LYS A 292 18.43 -5.14 -20.88
C LYS A 292 18.24 -6.41 -20.04
N TYR A 293 17.82 -7.52 -20.66
CA TYR A 293 17.55 -8.78 -19.95
C TYR A 293 18.66 -9.83 -20.07
N LYS A 294 19.74 -9.55 -20.80
CA LYS A 294 20.84 -10.50 -21.01
C LYS A 294 21.37 -11.09 -19.70
N SER A 295 21.58 -10.24 -18.69
CA SER A 295 22.10 -10.64 -17.38
C SER A 295 21.15 -11.58 -16.60
N VAL A 296 19.85 -11.47 -16.84
CA VAL A 296 18.85 -12.34 -16.19
C VAL A 296 18.99 -13.76 -16.72
N PHE A 297 19.08 -13.93 -18.03
CA PHE A 297 19.17 -15.26 -18.66
C PHE A 297 20.53 -15.93 -18.54
N THR A 298 21.61 -15.19 -18.26
CA THR A 298 22.93 -15.77 -17.99
C THR A 298 23.08 -16.30 -16.56
N THR A 299 22.15 -15.96 -15.66
CA THR A 299 22.25 -16.24 -14.22
C THR A 299 21.16 -17.20 -13.71
N LEU A 300 20.19 -17.55 -14.56
CA LEU A 300 19.22 -18.63 -14.34
C LEU A 300 19.88 -19.99 -14.59
#